data_AF-A0AA40WD36-F1
#
_entry.id   AF-A0AA40WD36-F1
#
_cell.length_a   1.000
_cell.length_b   1.000
_cell.length_c   1.000
_cell.angle_alpha   90.00
_cell.angle_beta   90.00
_cell.angle_gamma   90.00
#
_symmetry.space_group_name_H-M   'P 1'
#
loop_
_entity.id
_entity.type
_entity.pdbx_description
1 polymer ?
#
loop_
_entity_poly.entity_id
_entity_poly.type
_entity_poly.pdbx_seq_one_letter_code
_entity_poly.pdbx_strand_id
1 'polypeptide(L)'
;MLEPKFNFFTSINKRKSKTAIRFYNILLLTLLCFTFENCVSYLWHLGTGQLDILLKRKSIQSVLQDPNTKEELKIKLQEVETFREYGIRELALNPSAGFKSFVPLDRKEIGWHVTACYPLKLESYTWWFPIAGTVPYKGYFDLDKAKEEEKKLKEKGLDTRIRITAGYSTLGWFEDPIFSSQIEDTKPYEVASLVFHEMAHATVYFPGDSIFNESYASFVEEEGTFHFLESIEGKDSPIKKEILLKKEESQKLKKLLVFTASKLRALYDSDLNDERKLEDKKRILEEFKNSLLVSKKEFKTIRIEKLASKNWNNEDFVGYLRYHSGSSFFYKEFDKADRNFSKFQERMKSLIDLSNEERKKLLLSNHE
;
A
#
# COMPACT_ATOMS: atom_id res chain seq x y z
N MET A 1 61.05 -31.91 67.20
CA MET A 1 60.22 -30.77 67.68
C MET A 1 59.86 -29.95 66.46
N LEU A 2 58.63 -29.56 66.14
CA LEU A 2 57.24 -29.84 66.51
C LEU A 2 56.45 -29.11 65.39
N GLU A 3 55.34 -29.66 64.88
CA GLU A 3 54.45 -28.97 63.92
C GLU A 3 53.91 -27.64 64.51
N PRO A 4 53.35 -26.74 63.67
CA PRO A 4 51.91 -26.86 63.40
C PRO A 4 51.50 -26.65 61.94
N LYS A 5 50.56 -27.49 61.51
CA LYS A 5 49.67 -27.30 60.36
C LYS A 5 48.65 -26.21 60.65
N PHE A 6 48.32 -25.35 59.68
CA PHE A 6 46.97 -24.81 59.52
C PHE A 6 46.67 -24.50 58.05
N ASN A 7 45.79 -25.31 57.47
CA ASN A 7 45.11 -25.05 56.20
C ASN A 7 44.03 -23.99 56.41
N PHE A 8 43.90 -23.05 55.47
CA PHE A 8 42.63 -22.33 55.28
C PHE A 8 42.25 -22.33 53.80
N PHE A 9 41.39 -23.28 53.45
CA PHE A 9 40.51 -23.17 52.29
C PHE A 9 39.51 -22.06 52.55
N THR A 10 39.43 -21.07 51.67
CA THR A 10 38.18 -20.33 51.43
C THR A 10 37.82 -20.46 49.96
N SER A 11 37.05 -21.51 49.66
CA SER A 11 36.32 -21.61 48.40
C SER A 11 35.32 -20.45 48.35
N ILE A 12 35.53 -19.51 47.43
CA ILE A 12 34.49 -18.52 47.10
C ILE A 12 33.28 -19.30 46.57
N ASN A 13 32.21 -19.21 47.34
CA ASN A 13 30.97 -19.96 47.19
C ASN A 13 30.25 -19.57 45.88
N LYS A 14 30.61 -20.17 44.75
CA LYS A 14 29.84 -20.12 43.49
C LYS A 14 28.61 -21.05 43.59
N ARG A 15 27.71 -20.76 44.52
CA ARG A 15 26.32 -21.23 44.45
C ARG A 15 25.44 -20.02 44.21
N LYS A 16 25.43 -19.50 42.96
CA LYS A 16 24.20 -18.85 42.47
C LYS A 16 23.14 -19.95 42.50
N SER A 17 22.29 -19.91 43.52
CA SER A 17 21.20 -20.86 43.73
C SER A 17 20.46 -21.09 42.41
N LYS A 18 20.22 -22.35 42.03
CA LYS A 18 19.40 -22.70 40.85
C LYS A 18 18.05 -21.97 40.89
N THR A 19 17.56 -21.66 42.09
CA THR A 19 16.36 -20.86 42.33
C THR A 19 16.55 -19.40 41.91
N ALA A 20 17.69 -18.77 42.20
CA ALA A 20 17.99 -17.39 41.77
C ALA A 20 18.15 -17.28 40.25
N ILE A 21 18.72 -18.29 39.59
CA ILE A 21 18.80 -18.35 38.12
C ILE A 21 17.40 -18.55 37.50
N ARG A 22 16.55 -19.39 38.10
CA ARG A 22 15.16 -19.57 37.68
C ARG A 22 14.34 -18.29 37.87
N PHE A 23 14.48 -17.60 39.00
CA PHE A 23 13.83 -16.31 39.24
C PHE A 23 14.31 -15.24 38.26
N TYR A 24 15.61 -15.18 37.97
CA TYR A 24 16.14 -14.26 36.97
C TYR A 24 15.62 -14.58 35.56
N ASN A 25 15.56 -15.86 35.17
CA ASN A 25 15.03 -16.27 33.87
C ASN A 25 13.52 -16.03 33.76
N ILE A 26 12.75 -16.25 34.84
CA ILE A 26 11.32 -15.94 34.90
C ILE A 26 11.13 -14.42 34.83
N LEU A 27 11.90 -13.65 35.59
CA LEU A 27 11.87 -12.18 35.56
C LEU A 27 12.21 -11.66 34.16
N LEU A 28 13.25 -12.21 33.52
CA LEU A 28 13.65 -11.86 32.16
C LEU A 28 12.56 -12.22 31.15
N LEU A 29 11.94 -13.42 31.26
CA LEU A 29 10.82 -13.82 30.41
C LEU A 29 9.60 -12.92 30.63
N THR A 30 9.27 -12.55 31.87
CA THR A 30 8.17 -11.65 32.17
C THR A 30 8.46 -10.24 31.64
N LEU A 31 9.69 -9.73 31.80
CA LEU A 31 10.10 -8.45 31.24
C LEU A 31 10.03 -8.47 29.71
N LEU A 32 10.45 -9.59 29.10
CA LEU A 32 10.33 -9.82 27.66
C LEU A 32 8.87 -9.81 27.23
N CYS A 33 7.98 -10.54 27.93
CA CYS A 33 6.54 -10.53 27.69
C CYS A 33 5.94 -9.13 27.81
N PHE A 34 6.31 -8.34 28.83
CA PHE A 34 5.88 -6.95 28.99
C PHE A 34 6.39 -6.03 27.86
N THR A 35 7.60 -6.25 27.35
CA THR A 35 8.09 -5.50 26.17
C THR A 35 7.43 -5.92 24.85
N PHE A 36 6.76 -7.07 24.81
CA PHE A 36 6.08 -7.62 23.64
C PHE A 36 4.54 -7.60 23.71
N GLU A 37 3.92 -7.02 24.75
CA GLU A 37 2.45 -7.02 24.95
C GLU A 37 1.66 -6.48 23.74
N ASN A 38 2.23 -5.51 23.02
CA ASN A 38 1.62 -4.94 21.82
C ASN A 38 1.96 -5.70 20.53
N CYS A 39 3.00 -6.54 20.53
CA CYS A 39 3.42 -7.30 19.36
C CYS A 39 2.62 -8.61 19.24
N VAL A 40 2.47 -9.33 20.35
CA VAL A 40 1.73 -10.61 20.36
C VAL A 40 0.24 -10.38 20.04
N SER A 41 -0.38 -9.41 20.69
CA SER A 41 -1.79 -9.04 20.44
C SER A 41 -2.02 -8.57 19.01
N TYR A 42 -1.09 -7.80 18.45
CA TYR A 42 -1.14 -7.34 17.06
C TYR A 42 -0.96 -8.50 16.06
N LEU A 43 0.02 -9.38 16.27
CA LEU A 43 0.24 -10.54 15.41
C LEU A 43 -0.91 -11.53 15.49
N TRP A 44 -1.49 -11.73 16.68
CA TRP A 44 -2.71 -12.51 16.86
C TRP A 44 -3.86 -11.91 16.04
N HIS A 45 -4.08 -10.60 16.12
CA HIS A 45 -5.09 -9.90 15.32
C HIS A 45 -4.91 -10.13 13.81
N LEU A 46 -3.69 -9.95 13.30
CA LEU A 46 -3.38 -10.21 11.89
C LEU A 46 -3.62 -11.68 11.53
N GLY A 47 -3.17 -12.61 12.36
CA GLY A 47 -3.34 -14.05 12.16
C GLY A 47 -4.81 -14.45 12.11
N THR A 48 -5.62 -13.96 13.06
CA THR A 48 -7.06 -14.25 13.09
C THR A 48 -7.81 -13.66 11.90
N GLY A 49 -7.46 -12.44 11.48
CA GLY A 49 -8.09 -11.83 10.31
C GLY A 49 -7.71 -12.51 9.01
N GLN A 50 -6.46 -12.94 8.86
CA GLN A 50 -6.04 -13.73 7.70
C GLN A 50 -6.70 -15.12 7.69
N LEU A 51 -6.82 -15.78 8.85
CA LEU A 51 -7.50 -17.07 8.96
C LEU A 51 -8.98 -16.94 8.58
N ASP A 52 -9.66 -15.89 9.01
CA ASP A 52 -11.06 -15.61 8.62
C ASP A 52 -11.22 -15.47 7.10
N ILE A 53 -10.31 -14.74 6.43
CA ILE A 53 -10.28 -14.61 4.96
C ILE A 53 -10.10 -15.99 4.29
N LEU A 54 -9.18 -16.81 4.80
CA LEU A 54 -8.91 -18.13 4.24
C LEU A 54 -10.10 -19.08 4.42
N LEU A 55 -10.78 -19.04 5.56
CA LEU A 55 -11.96 -19.88 5.85
C LEU A 55 -13.20 -19.46 5.04
N LYS A 56 -13.36 -18.16 4.75
CA LYS A 56 -14.48 -17.63 3.96
C LYS A 56 -14.29 -17.74 2.44
N ARG A 57 -13.07 -18.05 1.98
CA ARG A 57 -12.71 -18.13 0.56
C ARG A 57 -13.52 -19.22 -0.16
N LYS A 58 -14.12 -18.86 -1.30
CA LYS A 58 -14.83 -19.76 -2.21
C LYS A 58 -14.31 -19.58 -3.63
N SER A 59 -14.29 -20.63 -4.45
CA SER A 59 -13.99 -20.43 -5.89
C SER A 59 -15.12 -19.62 -6.54
N ILE A 60 -14.79 -18.76 -7.50
CA ILE A 60 -15.80 -17.95 -8.21
C ILE A 60 -16.86 -18.87 -8.84
N GLN A 61 -16.42 -19.95 -9.50
CA GLN A 61 -17.31 -20.96 -10.09
C GLN A 61 -18.29 -21.57 -9.09
N SER A 62 -17.86 -21.86 -7.86
CA SER A 62 -18.76 -22.36 -6.81
C SER A 62 -19.83 -21.33 -6.42
N VAL A 63 -19.48 -20.03 -6.43
CA VAL A 63 -20.42 -18.96 -6.07
C VAL A 63 -21.43 -18.72 -7.20
N LEU A 64 -21.00 -18.82 -8.45
CA LEU A 64 -21.88 -18.70 -9.63
C LEU A 64 -22.91 -19.82 -9.71
N GLN A 65 -22.51 -21.04 -9.34
CA GLN A 65 -23.37 -22.24 -9.36
C GLN A 65 -24.35 -22.32 -8.17
N ASP A 66 -24.12 -21.57 -7.10
CA ASP A 66 -25.01 -21.57 -5.93
C ASP A 66 -26.35 -20.88 -6.28
N PRO A 67 -27.50 -21.57 -6.14
CA PRO A 67 -28.81 -21.01 -6.45
C PRO A 67 -29.23 -19.90 -5.47
N ASN A 68 -28.59 -19.79 -4.30
CA ASN A 68 -28.89 -18.77 -3.29
C ASN A 68 -28.05 -17.49 -3.45
N THR A 69 -27.06 -17.48 -4.34
CA THR A 69 -26.27 -16.28 -4.62
C THR A 69 -27.13 -15.23 -5.31
N LYS A 70 -27.10 -14.00 -4.79
CA LYS A 70 -27.79 -12.85 -5.40
C LYS A 70 -27.33 -12.62 -6.84
N GLU A 71 -28.26 -12.31 -7.72
CA GLU A 71 -27.98 -12.13 -9.15
C GLU A 71 -26.94 -11.02 -9.42
N GLU A 72 -27.03 -9.91 -8.69
CA GLU A 72 -26.07 -8.81 -8.78
C GLU A 72 -24.62 -9.27 -8.54
N LEU A 73 -24.40 -10.13 -7.54
CA LEU A 73 -23.08 -10.69 -7.25
C LEU A 73 -22.64 -11.65 -8.36
N LYS A 74 -23.55 -12.43 -8.96
CA LYS A 74 -23.22 -13.31 -10.10
C LYS A 74 -22.73 -12.50 -11.28
N ILE A 75 -23.42 -11.41 -11.62
CA ILE A 75 -23.02 -10.49 -12.70
C ILE A 75 -21.62 -9.93 -12.42
N LYS A 76 -21.36 -9.45 -11.21
CA LYS A 76 -20.02 -8.93 -10.84
C LYS A 76 -18.91 -9.97 -10.94
N LEU A 77 -19.17 -11.20 -10.52
CA LEU A 77 -18.17 -12.27 -10.63
C LEU A 77 -17.96 -12.73 -12.08
N GLN A 78 -18.99 -12.69 -12.93
CA GLN A 78 -18.87 -12.92 -14.37
C GLN A 78 -18.08 -11.81 -15.08
N GLU A 79 -18.23 -10.55 -14.64
CA GLU A 79 -17.39 -9.44 -15.11
C GLU A 79 -15.91 -9.72 -14.82
N VAL A 80 -15.57 -10.17 -13.60
CA VAL A 80 -14.20 -10.55 -13.23
C VAL A 80 -13.65 -11.65 -14.14
N GLU A 81 -14.43 -12.71 -14.41
CA GLU A 81 -14.00 -13.77 -15.33
C GLU A 81 -13.80 -13.24 -16.75
N THR A 82 -14.68 -12.36 -17.22
CA THR A 82 -14.58 -11.72 -18.54
C THR A 82 -13.30 -10.90 -18.66
N PHE A 83 -12.98 -10.07 -17.66
CA PHE A 83 -11.75 -9.29 -17.66
C PHE A 83 -10.52 -10.19 -17.56
N ARG A 84 -10.56 -11.27 -16.78
CA ARG A 84 -9.46 -12.24 -16.73
C ARG A 84 -9.17 -12.85 -18.11
N GLU A 85 -10.20 -13.33 -18.80
CA GLU A 85 -10.05 -13.90 -20.15
C GLU A 85 -9.55 -12.85 -21.16
N TYR A 86 -10.05 -11.62 -21.06
CA TYR A 86 -9.56 -10.51 -21.87
C TYR A 86 -8.08 -10.22 -21.63
N GLY A 87 -7.66 -10.16 -20.37
CA GLY A 87 -6.27 -9.95 -19.98
C GLY A 87 -5.34 -11.02 -20.51
N ILE A 88 -5.77 -12.29 -20.47
CA ILE A 88 -5.00 -13.41 -21.02
C ILE A 88 -4.84 -13.27 -22.54
N ARG A 89 -5.96 -13.07 -23.25
CA ARG A 89 -5.99 -13.13 -24.71
C ARG A 89 -5.43 -11.89 -25.38
N GLU A 90 -5.87 -10.71 -24.94
CA GLU A 90 -5.64 -9.45 -25.64
C GLU A 90 -4.44 -8.69 -25.03
N LEU A 91 -4.16 -8.88 -23.74
CA LEU A 91 -3.07 -8.19 -23.02
C LEU A 91 -1.85 -9.09 -22.74
N ALA A 92 -1.88 -10.35 -23.21
CA ALA A 92 -0.84 -11.36 -23.02
C ALA A 92 -0.44 -11.59 -21.54
N LEU A 93 -1.41 -11.52 -20.63
CA LEU A 93 -1.20 -11.69 -19.19
C LEU A 93 -1.26 -13.16 -18.77
N ASN A 94 -0.67 -13.46 -17.61
CA ASN A 94 -0.52 -14.82 -17.09
C ASN A 94 -1.88 -15.48 -16.79
N PRO A 95 -2.22 -16.64 -17.40
CA PRO A 95 -3.49 -17.33 -17.18
C PRO A 95 -3.65 -17.94 -15.79
N SER A 96 -2.55 -18.07 -15.05
CA SER A 96 -2.58 -18.55 -13.67
C SER A 96 -2.99 -17.46 -12.68
N ALA A 97 -3.12 -16.21 -13.12
CA ALA A 97 -3.46 -15.04 -12.31
C ALA A 97 -4.93 -14.59 -12.47
N GLY A 98 -5.29 -13.50 -11.78
CA GLY A 98 -6.56 -12.80 -11.97
C GLY A 98 -7.73 -13.40 -11.18
N PHE A 99 -7.69 -13.26 -9.85
CA PHE A 99 -8.76 -13.57 -8.90
C PHE A 99 -9.65 -14.78 -9.26
N LYS A 100 -9.23 -16.02 -8.98
CA LYS A 100 -10.10 -17.20 -9.19
C LYS A 100 -11.03 -17.51 -8.02
N SER A 101 -10.89 -16.78 -6.93
CA SER A 101 -11.67 -16.98 -5.71
C SER A 101 -12.25 -15.68 -5.20
N PHE A 102 -13.38 -15.81 -4.50
CA PHE A 102 -14.16 -14.74 -3.92
C PHE A 102 -14.22 -14.90 -2.40
N VAL A 103 -14.15 -13.78 -1.69
CA VAL A 103 -14.35 -13.71 -0.23
C VAL A 103 -15.46 -12.70 0.09
N PRO A 104 -16.61 -13.14 0.60
CA PRO A 104 -17.60 -12.22 1.14
C PRO A 104 -17.10 -11.63 2.46
N LEU A 105 -17.16 -10.31 2.59
CA LEU A 105 -16.87 -9.62 3.84
C LEU A 105 -18.15 -9.28 4.59
N ASP A 106 -18.09 -9.42 5.91
CA ASP A 106 -19.07 -8.91 6.88
C ASP A 106 -18.79 -7.46 7.29
N ARG A 107 -17.83 -6.82 6.62
CA ARG A 107 -17.38 -5.45 6.85
C ARG A 107 -17.23 -4.73 5.51
N LYS A 108 -17.33 -3.40 5.58
CA LYS A 108 -17.31 -2.54 4.38
C LYS A 108 -15.98 -2.57 3.63
N GLU A 109 -14.88 -2.80 4.33
CA GLU A 109 -13.53 -2.67 3.79
C GLU A 109 -12.68 -3.88 4.19
N ILE A 110 -11.74 -4.29 3.32
CA ILE A 110 -10.83 -5.41 3.61
C ILE A 110 -10.06 -5.14 4.89
N GLY A 111 -9.56 -3.90 5.06
CA GLY A 111 -8.86 -3.46 6.25
C GLY A 111 -8.41 -2.01 6.15
N TRP A 112 -7.67 -1.55 7.15
CA TRP A 112 -7.22 -0.18 7.29
C TRP A 112 -5.72 -0.11 7.55
N HIS A 113 -5.03 0.81 6.88
CA HIS A 113 -3.64 1.13 7.12
C HIS A 113 -3.54 2.40 7.96
N VAL A 114 -2.82 2.30 9.07
CA VAL A 114 -2.38 3.44 9.87
C VAL A 114 -1.01 3.87 9.36
N THR A 115 -0.88 5.15 9.06
CA THR A 115 0.35 5.79 8.61
C THR A 115 0.63 7.00 9.48
N ALA A 116 1.90 7.34 9.63
CA ALA A 116 2.31 8.50 10.39
C ALA A 116 3.57 9.13 9.82
N CYS A 117 3.72 10.43 10.05
CA CYS A 117 4.81 11.27 9.59
C CYS A 117 5.25 12.20 10.72
N TYR A 118 6.55 12.53 10.76
CA TYR A 118 7.06 13.46 11.75
C TYR A 118 6.48 14.88 11.53
N PRO A 119 6.15 15.62 12.59
CA PRO A 119 5.41 16.89 12.47
C PRO A 119 6.20 17.99 11.76
N LEU A 120 7.53 17.96 11.87
CA LEU A 120 8.45 18.94 11.28
C LEU A 120 9.46 18.30 10.33
N LYS A 121 9.10 17.18 9.70
CA LYS A 121 9.90 16.52 8.67
C LYS A 121 8.99 15.75 7.72
N LEU A 122 9.22 15.87 6.42
CA LEU A 122 8.49 15.06 5.43
C LEU A 122 9.07 13.65 5.34
N GLU A 123 9.01 12.92 6.45
CA GLU A 123 9.52 11.56 6.60
C GLU A 123 8.50 10.71 7.37
N SER A 124 8.17 9.53 6.85
CA SER A 124 7.25 8.63 7.53
C SER A 124 7.88 8.07 8.81
N TYR A 125 7.07 8.04 9.87
CA TYR A 125 7.29 7.14 10.98
C TYR A 125 7.20 5.70 10.47
N THR A 126 8.09 4.83 10.96
CA THR A 126 8.17 3.45 10.52
C THR A 126 8.04 2.48 11.69
N TRP A 127 7.57 1.28 11.38
CA TRP A 127 7.53 0.14 12.30
C TRP A 127 8.51 -0.91 11.81
N TRP A 128 9.19 -1.57 12.74
CA TRP A 128 10.04 -2.71 12.42
C TRP A 128 9.37 -4.01 12.86
N PHE A 129 9.38 -5.00 11.97
CA PHE A 129 8.91 -6.36 12.24
C PHE A 129 10.01 -7.38 11.91
N PRO A 130 10.13 -8.50 12.65
CA PRO A 130 11.20 -9.48 12.45
C PRO A 130 11.31 -10.05 11.04
N ILE A 131 10.17 -10.22 10.35
CA ILE A 131 10.11 -10.82 9.01
C ILE A 131 10.01 -9.74 7.93
N ALA A 132 9.12 -8.76 8.10
CA ALA A 132 8.87 -7.73 7.08
C ALA A 132 9.88 -6.58 7.09
N GLY A 133 10.75 -6.49 8.10
CA GLY A 133 11.68 -5.39 8.27
C GLY A 133 10.96 -4.08 8.60
N THR A 134 11.52 -2.96 8.13
CA THR A 134 10.99 -1.62 8.37
C THR A 134 9.92 -1.25 7.34
N VAL A 135 8.70 -0.98 7.80
CA VAL A 135 7.55 -0.63 6.95
C VAL A 135 6.98 0.74 7.34
N PRO A 136 6.49 1.55 6.37
CA PRO A 136 5.98 2.90 6.63
C PRO A 136 4.47 2.94 6.92
N TYR A 137 3.85 1.80 7.23
CA TYR A 137 2.44 1.68 7.62
C TYR A 137 2.21 0.45 8.50
N LYS A 138 1.10 0.44 9.24
CA LYS A 138 0.64 -0.69 10.05
C LYS A 138 -0.80 -1.04 9.69
N GLY A 139 -1.04 -2.29 9.27
CA GLY A 139 -2.34 -2.74 8.78
C GLY A 139 -3.23 -3.35 9.87
N TYR A 140 -4.54 -3.19 9.75
CA TYR A 140 -5.54 -3.69 10.68
C TYR A 140 -6.81 -4.17 9.95
N PHE A 141 -7.31 -5.35 10.30
CA PHE A 141 -8.63 -5.83 9.89
C PHE A 141 -9.81 -5.26 10.71
N ASP A 142 -9.52 -4.41 11.70
CA ASP A 142 -10.49 -3.80 12.61
C ASP A 142 -10.22 -2.29 12.68
N LEU A 143 -11.23 -1.49 12.37
CA LEU A 143 -11.12 -0.03 12.30
C LEU A 143 -10.89 0.59 13.68
N ASP A 144 -11.47 0.05 14.74
CA ASP A 144 -11.33 0.63 16.08
C ASP A 144 -9.93 0.37 16.63
N LYS A 145 -9.32 -0.78 16.31
CA LYS A 145 -7.88 -1.00 16.57
C LYS A 145 -7.00 -0.05 15.77
N ALA A 146 -7.34 0.24 14.52
CA ALA A 146 -6.62 1.24 13.71
C ALA A 146 -6.74 2.65 14.32
N LYS A 147 -7.93 3.05 14.80
CA LYS A 147 -8.14 4.32 15.51
C LYS A 147 -7.39 4.39 16.83
N GLU A 148 -7.30 3.29 17.57
CA GLU A 148 -6.53 3.24 18.82
C GLU A 148 -5.04 3.47 18.55
N GLU A 149 -4.47 2.82 17.53
CA GLU A 149 -3.09 3.06 17.11
C GLU A 149 -2.90 4.51 16.63
N GLU A 150 -3.80 5.04 15.80
CA GLU A 150 -3.75 6.42 15.35
C GLU A 150 -3.76 7.41 16.53
N LYS A 151 -4.60 7.17 17.53
CA LYS A 151 -4.66 7.98 18.75
C LYS A 151 -3.31 7.98 19.48
N LYS A 152 -2.70 6.81 19.69
CA LYS A 152 -1.37 6.67 20.32
C LYS A 152 -0.29 7.44 19.56
N LEU A 153 -0.36 7.48 18.23
CA LEU A 153 0.60 8.22 17.39
C LEU A 153 0.35 9.73 17.44
N LYS A 154 -0.92 10.17 17.46
CA LYS A 154 -1.29 11.58 17.66
C LYS A 154 -0.84 12.10 19.03
N GLU A 155 -0.95 11.29 20.08
CA GLU A 155 -0.44 11.62 21.42
C GLU A 155 1.08 11.81 21.46
N LYS A 156 1.82 11.18 20.53
CA LYS A 156 3.26 11.40 20.32
C LYS A 156 3.56 12.63 19.45
N GLY A 157 2.55 13.40 19.06
CA GLY A 157 2.71 14.58 18.20
C GLY A 157 2.97 14.28 16.73
N LEU A 158 2.73 13.05 16.27
CA LEU A 158 2.90 12.69 14.86
C LEU A 158 1.68 13.13 14.03
N ASP A 159 1.95 13.46 12.77
CA ASP A 159 0.90 13.64 11.77
C ASP A 159 0.45 12.26 11.29
N THR A 160 -0.83 11.92 11.44
CA THR A 160 -1.31 10.56 11.14
C THR A 160 -2.40 10.55 10.08
N ARG A 161 -2.61 9.37 9.51
CA ARG A 161 -3.75 9.09 8.67
C ARG A 161 -4.15 7.62 8.72
N ILE A 162 -5.45 7.37 8.79
CA ILE A 162 -6.04 6.05 8.50
C ILE A 162 -6.51 6.04 7.05
N ARG A 163 -6.12 5.01 6.30
CA ARG A 163 -6.56 4.76 4.92
C ARG A 163 -7.20 3.40 4.81
N ILE A 164 -8.18 3.28 3.93
CA ILE A 164 -8.69 1.99 3.47
C ILE A 164 -7.56 1.28 2.71
N THR A 165 -7.43 -0.02 2.92
CA THR A 165 -6.53 -0.90 2.17
C THR A 165 -7.08 -1.05 0.76
N ALA A 166 -6.46 -0.38 -0.22
CA ALA A 166 -6.94 -0.36 -1.60
C ALA A 166 -6.57 -1.64 -2.38
N GLY A 167 -5.37 -2.17 -2.14
CA GLY A 167 -4.92 -3.46 -2.66
C GLY A 167 -4.56 -4.39 -1.50
N TYR A 168 -5.10 -5.61 -1.53
CA TYR A 168 -4.76 -6.66 -0.58
C TYR A 168 -3.94 -7.71 -1.31
N SER A 169 -2.62 -7.70 -1.10
CA SER A 169 -1.75 -8.75 -1.61
C SER A 169 -1.06 -9.47 -0.48
N THR A 170 -1.05 -10.80 -0.56
CA THR A 170 -0.27 -11.66 0.32
C THR A 170 1.18 -11.83 -0.16
N LEU A 171 1.68 -10.94 -1.04
CA LEU A 171 3.04 -10.97 -1.60
C LEU A 171 3.38 -12.31 -2.28
N GLY A 172 2.38 -12.92 -2.93
CA GLY A 172 2.52 -14.19 -3.65
C GLY A 172 2.51 -15.45 -2.77
N TRP A 173 2.31 -15.33 -1.45
CA TRP A 173 2.18 -16.50 -0.56
C TRP A 173 0.87 -17.27 -0.78
N PHE A 174 -0.17 -16.58 -1.25
CA PHE A 174 -1.45 -17.16 -1.65
C PHE A 174 -1.93 -16.52 -2.95
N GLU A 175 -2.78 -17.22 -3.70
CA GLU A 175 -3.59 -16.55 -4.73
C GLU A 175 -4.55 -15.59 -4.02
N ASP A 176 -4.45 -14.30 -4.32
CA ASP A 176 -5.26 -13.27 -3.67
C ASP A 176 -6.71 -13.37 -4.19
N PRO A 177 -7.73 -13.40 -3.31
CA PRO A 177 -9.12 -13.46 -3.71
C PRO A 177 -9.64 -12.06 -4.06
N ILE A 178 -10.70 -11.99 -4.84
CA ILE A 178 -11.47 -10.75 -4.95
C ILE A 178 -12.45 -10.65 -3.77
N PHE A 179 -12.50 -9.50 -3.13
CA PHE A 179 -13.35 -9.26 -1.97
C PHE A 179 -14.65 -8.56 -2.38
N SER A 180 -15.74 -8.82 -1.64
CA SER A 180 -17.03 -8.15 -1.89
C SER A 180 -16.92 -6.62 -1.91
N SER A 181 -16.12 -6.04 -1.01
CA SER A 181 -15.86 -4.59 -0.96
C SER A 181 -15.21 -4.00 -2.22
N GLN A 182 -14.58 -4.83 -3.06
CA GLN A 182 -13.94 -4.39 -4.31
C GLN A 182 -14.90 -4.42 -5.51
N ILE A 183 -16.03 -5.13 -5.40
CA ILE A 183 -16.94 -5.37 -6.55
C ILE A 183 -18.38 -4.90 -6.34
N GLU A 184 -18.88 -4.78 -5.10
CA GLU A 184 -20.29 -4.49 -4.84
C GLU A 184 -20.72 -3.08 -5.32
N ASP A 185 -19.89 -2.06 -5.11
CA ASP A 185 -20.19 -0.66 -5.44
C ASP A 185 -19.21 -0.05 -6.49
N THR A 186 -18.65 -0.90 -7.36
CA THR A 186 -17.65 -0.46 -8.35
C THR A 186 -18.16 -0.58 -9.78
N LYS A 187 -17.73 0.36 -10.64
CA LYS A 187 -18.10 0.33 -12.06
C LYS A 187 -17.30 -0.76 -12.79
N PRO A 188 -17.82 -1.34 -13.89
CA PRO A 188 -17.14 -2.44 -14.58
C PRO A 188 -15.69 -2.14 -14.98
N TYR A 189 -15.40 -0.92 -15.45
CA TYR A 189 -14.02 -0.54 -15.81
C TYR A 189 -13.08 -0.44 -14.60
N GLU A 190 -13.60 -0.17 -13.39
CA GLU A 190 -12.80 -0.13 -12.16
C GLU A 190 -12.43 -1.55 -11.72
N VAL A 191 -13.36 -2.50 -11.91
CA VAL A 191 -13.08 -3.94 -11.73
C VAL A 191 -12.07 -4.42 -12.77
N ALA A 192 -12.21 -4.02 -14.04
CA ALA A 192 -11.24 -4.34 -15.10
C ALA A 192 -9.84 -3.82 -14.76
N SER A 193 -9.76 -2.55 -14.32
CA SER A 193 -8.51 -1.92 -13.88
C SER A 193 -7.83 -2.76 -12.79
N LEU A 194 -8.58 -3.10 -11.73
CA LEU A 194 -8.07 -3.91 -10.63
C LEU A 194 -7.60 -5.30 -11.09
N VAL A 195 -8.39 -5.99 -11.93
CA VAL A 195 -8.03 -7.31 -12.47
C VAL A 195 -6.74 -7.23 -13.27
N PHE A 196 -6.61 -6.24 -14.17
CA PHE A 196 -5.42 -6.08 -15.00
C PHE A 196 -4.17 -5.71 -14.21
N HIS A 197 -4.29 -4.86 -13.17
CA HIS A 197 -3.19 -4.52 -12.27
C HIS A 197 -2.61 -5.76 -11.58
N GLU A 198 -3.48 -6.57 -10.95
CA GLU A 198 -3.03 -7.78 -10.24
C GLU A 198 -2.50 -8.86 -11.20
N MET A 199 -3.13 -9.00 -12.37
CA MET A 199 -2.62 -9.90 -13.41
C MET A 199 -1.26 -9.45 -13.95
N ALA A 200 -0.99 -8.15 -14.02
CA ALA A 200 0.31 -7.62 -14.42
C ALA A 200 1.40 -8.06 -13.43
N HIS A 201 1.20 -7.87 -12.13
CA HIS A 201 2.14 -8.35 -11.10
C HIS A 201 2.47 -9.84 -11.23
N ALA A 202 1.47 -10.67 -11.55
CA ALA A 202 1.67 -12.09 -11.76
C ALA A 202 2.27 -12.46 -13.12
N THR A 203 2.29 -11.53 -14.08
CA THR A 203 2.87 -11.73 -15.42
C THR A 203 4.35 -11.41 -15.44
N VAL A 204 4.74 -10.28 -14.84
CA VAL A 204 6.15 -9.89 -14.67
C VAL A 204 6.33 -9.30 -13.27
N TYR A 205 7.27 -9.88 -12.53
CA TYR A 205 7.66 -9.43 -11.20
C TYR A 205 9.15 -9.13 -11.16
N PHE A 206 9.51 -7.97 -10.61
CA PHE A 206 10.89 -7.48 -10.47
C PHE A 206 11.33 -7.58 -9.00
N PRO A 207 12.11 -8.61 -8.61
CA PRO A 207 12.42 -8.86 -7.20
C PRO A 207 13.08 -7.66 -6.51
N GLY A 208 12.52 -7.25 -5.37
CA GLY A 208 13.08 -6.17 -4.55
C GLY A 208 12.89 -4.75 -5.11
N ASP A 209 12.16 -4.58 -6.22
CA ASP A 209 11.94 -3.28 -6.86
C ASP A 209 10.45 -2.89 -6.84
N SER A 210 9.95 -2.52 -5.66
CA SER A 210 8.52 -2.19 -5.49
C SER A 210 8.08 -1.03 -6.38
N ILE A 211 8.91 0.01 -6.56
CA ILE A 211 8.55 1.15 -7.41
C ILE A 211 8.35 0.70 -8.85
N PHE A 212 9.30 -0.06 -9.41
CA PHE A 212 9.20 -0.52 -10.80
C PHE A 212 8.04 -1.49 -11.00
N ASN A 213 7.77 -2.39 -10.05
CA ASN A 213 6.61 -3.29 -10.08
C ASN A 213 5.28 -2.52 -10.13
N GLU A 214 5.08 -1.55 -9.23
CA GLU A 214 3.85 -0.75 -9.21
C GLU A 214 3.72 0.09 -10.48
N SER A 215 4.80 0.72 -10.95
CA SER A 215 4.77 1.52 -12.18
C SER A 215 4.42 0.68 -13.41
N TYR A 216 4.93 -0.56 -13.49
CA TYR A 216 4.59 -1.50 -14.55
C TYR A 216 3.13 -1.95 -14.46
N ALA A 217 2.67 -2.36 -13.27
CA ALA A 217 1.30 -2.83 -13.08
C ALA A 217 0.27 -1.73 -13.36
N SER A 218 0.51 -0.51 -12.88
CA SER A 218 -0.35 0.64 -13.17
C SER A 218 -0.36 1.04 -14.65
N PHE A 219 0.76 0.82 -15.37
CA PHE A 219 0.77 1.02 -16.81
C PHE A 219 -0.13 0.01 -17.53
N VAL A 220 -0.01 -1.29 -17.19
CA VAL A 220 -0.84 -2.35 -17.77
C VAL A 220 -2.30 -2.19 -17.40
N GLU A 221 -2.61 -1.80 -16.15
CA GLU A 221 -3.94 -1.40 -15.69
C GLU A 221 -4.54 -0.35 -16.62
N GLU A 222 -3.82 0.76 -16.84
CA GLU A 222 -4.34 1.90 -17.58
C GLU A 222 -4.52 1.58 -19.06
N GLU A 223 -3.46 1.13 -19.74
CA GLU A 223 -3.54 0.83 -21.18
C GLU A 223 -4.44 -0.37 -21.46
N GLY A 224 -4.45 -1.38 -20.57
CA GLY A 224 -5.34 -2.52 -20.67
C GLY A 224 -6.80 -2.13 -20.53
N THR A 225 -7.13 -1.26 -19.57
CA THR A 225 -8.49 -0.73 -19.39
C THR A 225 -8.92 0.11 -20.57
N PHE A 226 -8.03 0.94 -21.13
CA PHE A 226 -8.33 1.70 -22.35
C PHE A 226 -8.54 0.80 -23.56
N HIS A 227 -7.71 -0.22 -23.74
CA HIS A 227 -7.87 -1.19 -24.82
C HIS A 227 -9.21 -1.95 -24.69
N PHE A 228 -9.56 -2.36 -23.48
CA PHE A 228 -10.86 -2.97 -23.19
C PHE A 228 -12.02 -2.03 -23.53
N LEU A 229 -12.03 -0.80 -23.00
CA LEU A 229 -13.08 0.19 -23.26
C LEU A 229 -13.21 0.50 -24.75
N GLU A 230 -12.11 0.62 -25.48
CA GLU A 230 -12.14 0.82 -26.93
C GLU A 230 -12.75 -0.38 -27.67
N SER A 231 -12.52 -1.61 -27.19
CA SER A 231 -13.08 -2.81 -27.83
C SER A 231 -14.60 -2.93 -27.67
N ILE A 232 -15.19 -2.31 -26.63
CA ILE A 232 -16.64 -2.39 -26.36
C ILE A 232 -17.40 -1.10 -26.75
N GLU A 233 -16.78 0.07 -26.64
CA GLU A 233 -17.43 1.37 -26.86
C GLU A 233 -16.82 2.15 -28.05
N GLY A 234 -15.72 1.66 -28.62
CA GLY A 234 -14.96 2.37 -29.65
C GLY A 234 -14.03 3.45 -29.11
N LYS A 235 -13.27 4.09 -30.01
CA LYS A 235 -12.23 5.08 -29.68
C LYS A 235 -12.75 6.33 -28.94
N ASP A 236 -14.04 6.63 -29.08
CA ASP A 236 -14.69 7.81 -28.54
C ASP A 236 -15.40 7.60 -27.19
N SER A 237 -15.15 6.46 -26.53
CA SER A 237 -15.70 6.07 -25.22
C SER A 237 -15.82 7.25 -24.25
N PRO A 238 -17.04 7.58 -23.79
CA PRO A 238 -17.26 8.59 -22.75
C PRO A 238 -16.54 8.26 -21.44
N ILE A 239 -16.46 6.97 -21.09
CA ILE A 239 -15.75 6.50 -19.89
C ILE A 239 -14.26 6.78 -20.02
N LYS A 240 -13.66 6.46 -21.18
CA LYS A 240 -12.25 6.78 -21.46
C LYS A 240 -11.98 8.29 -21.33
N LYS A 241 -12.89 9.13 -21.83
CA LYS A 241 -12.81 10.60 -21.69
C LYS A 241 -12.88 11.03 -20.22
N GLU A 242 -13.74 10.42 -19.40
CA GLU A 242 -13.81 10.67 -17.95
C GLU A 242 -12.50 10.28 -17.23
N ILE A 243 -11.92 9.12 -17.54
CA ILE A 243 -10.66 8.65 -16.95
C ILE A 243 -9.51 9.59 -17.32
N LEU A 244 -9.38 9.97 -18.59
CA LEU A 244 -8.35 10.89 -19.07
C LEU A 244 -8.46 12.27 -18.40
N LEU A 245 -9.69 12.79 -18.25
CA LEU A 245 -9.94 14.05 -17.53
C LEU A 245 -9.53 13.95 -16.06
N LYS A 246 -9.90 12.87 -15.37
CA LYS A 246 -9.49 12.61 -13.98
C LYS A 246 -7.97 12.52 -13.82
N LYS A 247 -7.27 11.93 -14.80
CA LYS A 247 -5.79 11.87 -14.83
C LYS A 247 -5.18 13.25 -15.01
N GLU A 248 -5.68 14.05 -15.95
CA GLU A 248 -5.23 15.44 -16.15
C GLU A 248 -5.39 16.27 -14.86
N GLU A 249 -6.56 16.19 -14.24
CA GLU A 249 -6.85 16.84 -12.95
C GLU A 249 -5.94 16.33 -11.83
N SER A 250 -5.67 15.03 -11.77
CA SER A 250 -4.74 14.45 -10.79
C SER A 250 -3.31 14.98 -10.99
N GLN A 251 -2.86 15.21 -12.23
CA GLN A 251 -1.56 15.84 -12.48
C GLN A 251 -1.51 17.31 -12.03
N LYS A 252 -2.60 18.07 -12.23
CA LYS A 252 -2.72 19.44 -11.71
C LYS A 252 -2.64 19.45 -10.19
N LEU A 253 -3.39 18.58 -9.52
CA LEU A 253 -3.35 18.41 -8.06
C LEU A 253 -1.95 18.02 -7.57
N LYS A 254 -1.28 17.08 -8.26
CA LYS A 254 0.08 16.66 -7.95
C LYS A 254 1.05 17.83 -7.98
N LYS A 255 0.97 18.72 -8.98
CA LYS A 255 1.82 19.94 -9.04
C LYS A 255 1.64 20.83 -7.82
N LEU A 256 0.40 21.06 -7.38
CA LEU A 256 0.11 21.84 -6.16
C LEU A 256 0.68 21.18 -4.89
N LEU A 257 0.58 19.85 -4.79
CA LEU A 257 1.12 19.08 -3.68
C LEU A 257 2.65 19.11 -3.64
N VAL A 258 3.31 18.91 -4.78
CA VAL A 258 4.78 19.01 -4.90
C VAL A 258 5.26 20.41 -4.51
N PHE A 259 4.60 21.45 -5.02
CA PHE A 259 4.93 22.84 -4.70
C PHE A 259 4.80 23.11 -3.19
N THR A 260 3.68 22.72 -2.58
CA THR A 260 3.46 22.88 -1.13
C THR A 260 4.47 22.07 -0.31
N ALA A 261 4.75 20.83 -0.70
CA ALA A 261 5.75 20.00 -0.04
C ALA A 261 7.15 20.64 -0.07
N SER A 262 7.49 21.36 -1.14
CA SER A 262 8.75 22.11 -1.21
C SER A 262 8.82 23.26 -0.20
N LYS A 263 7.72 24.02 -0.02
CA LYS A 263 7.62 25.06 1.03
C LYS A 263 7.76 24.46 2.43
N LEU A 264 7.09 23.33 2.69
CA LEU A 264 7.18 22.65 3.98
C LEU A 264 8.61 22.17 4.26
N ARG A 265 9.29 21.59 3.26
CA ARG A 265 10.70 21.18 3.40
C ARG A 265 11.61 22.35 3.73
N ALA A 266 11.50 23.45 3.00
CA ALA A 266 12.28 24.65 3.26
C ALA A 266 12.02 25.23 4.67
N LEU A 267 10.77 25.18 5.15
CA LEU A 267 10.44 25.57 6.52
C LEU A 267 11.12 24.66 7.55
N TYR A 268 11.09 23.35 7.33
CA TYR A 268 11.66 22.37 8.27
C TYR A 268 13.18 22.43 8.35
N ASP A 269 13.83 22.73 7.22
CA ASP A 269 15.28 22.87 7.12
C ASP A 269 15.81 24.23 7.62
N SER A 270 14.93 25.18 7.99
CA SER A 270 15.32 26.49 8.51
C SER A 270 15.83 26.46 9.96
N ASP A 271 16.50 27.53 10.38
CA ASP A 271 17.01 27.72 11.75
C ASP A 271 15.93 28.18 12.76
N LEU A 272 14.66 28.23 12.35
CA LEU A 272 13.55 28.56 13.23
C LEU A 272 13.38 27.51 14.33
N ASN A 273 12.93 27.93 15.51
CA ASN A 273 12.56 26.99 16.57
C ASN A 273 11.29 26.20 16.19
N ASP A 274 11.07 25.07 16.87
CA ASP A 274 9.98 24.15 16.54
C ASP A 274 8.59 24.78 16.69
N GLU A 275 8.40 25.65 17.69
CA GLU A 275 7.14 26.37 17.91
C GLU A 275 6.79 27.22 16.69
N ARG A 276 7.74 28.01 16.19
CA ARG A 276 7.55 28.84 15.01
C ARG A 276 7.35 28.00 13.74
N LYS A 277 8.08 26.89 13.59
CA LYS A 277 7.89 25.97 12.46
C LYS A 277 6.48 25.36 12.47
N LEU A 278 5.92 25.04 13.65
CA LEU A 278 4.55 24.52 13.75
C LEU A 278 3.50 25.57 13.37
N GLU A 279 3.70 26.84 13.73
CA GLU A 279 2.83 27.95 13.30
C GLU A 279 2.89 28.17 11.80
N ASP A 280 4.09 28.30 11.23
CA ASP A 280 4.28 28.54 9.81
C ASP A 280 3.82 27.35 8.95
N LYS A 281 3.93 26.12 9.47
CA LYS A 281 3.35 24.92 8.85
C LYS A 281 1.84 25.07 8.69
N LYS A 282 1.12 25.46 9.76
CA LYS A 282 -0.34 25.66 9.70
C LYS A 282 -0.70 26.69 8.62
N ARG A 283 0.05 27.80 8.54
CA ARG A 283 -0.14 28.82 7.50
C ARG A 283 0.06 28.26 6.09
N ILE A 284 1.13 27.50 5.84
CA ILE A 284 1.39 26.87 4.54
C ILE A 284 0.27 25.90 4.15
N LEU A 285 -0.27 25.13 5.10
CA LEU A 285 -1.36 24.20 4.86
C LEU A 285 -2.68 24.94 4.53
N GLU A 286 -2.96 26.06 5.20
CA GLU A 286 -4.10 26.92 4.85
C GLU A 286 -3.92 27.60 3.48
N GLU A 287 -2.72 28.08 3.14
CA GLU A 287 -2.40 28.57 1.79
C GLU A 287 -2.67 27.51 0.71
N PHE A 288 -2.32 26.25 0.99
CA PHE A 288 -2.61 25.13 0.09
C PHE A 288 -4.11 24.90 -0.07
N LYS A 289 -4.88 24.86 1.03
CA LYS A 289 -6.35 24.74 0.98
C LYS A 289 -6.99 25.87 0.19
N ASN A 290 -6.50 27.10 0.36
CA ASN A 290 -6.96 28.26 -0.41
C ASN A 290 -6.60 28.12 -1.90
N SER A 291 -5.40 27.65 -2.22
CA SER A 291 -4.97 27.41 -3.60
C SER A 291 -5.84 26.36 -4.30
N LEU A 292 -6.28 25.32 -3.58
CA LEU A 292 -7.27 24.35 -4.08
C LEU A 292 -8.58 25.06 -4.41
N LEU A 293 -9.12 25.88 -3.50
CA LEU A 293 -10.39 26.58 -3.72
C LEU A 293 -10.33 27.60 -4.88
N VAL A 294 -9.21 28.31 -5.05
CA VAL A 294 -9.00 29.24 -6.17
C VAL A 294 -9.00 28.49 -7.51
N SER A 295 -8.33 27.34 -7.56
CA SER A 295 -8.24 26.51 -8.76
C SER A 295 -9.46 25.60 -8.98
N LYS A 296 -10.49 25.66 -8.12
CA LYS A 296 -11.70 24.80 -8.18
C LYS A 296 -12.29 24.66 -9.57
N LYS A 297 -12.37 25.74 -10.35
CA LYS A 297 -12.97 25.73 -11.70
C LYS A 297 -12.20 24.88 -12.71
N GLU A 298 -10.93 24.56 -12.43
CA GLU A 298 -10.09 23.71 -13.26
C GLU A 298 -10.34 22.21 -13.04
N PHE A 299 -11.16 21.86 -12.03
CA PHE A 299 -11.48 20.49 -11.65
C PHE A 299 -12.98 20.24 -11.81
N LYS A 300 -13.32 19.26 -12.66
CA LYS A 300 -14.67 18.78 -12.93
C LYS A 300 -14.95 17.44 -12.26
N THR A 301 -13.93 16.58 -12.15
CA THR A 301 -14.07 15.21 -11.60
C THR A 301 -13.66 15.14 -10.12
N ILE A 302 -12.61 15.86 -9.75
CA ILE A 302 -12.11 15.91 -8.37
C ILE A 302 -12.95 16.90 -7.56
N ARG A 303 -13.54 16.42 -6.46
CA ARG A 303 -14.30 17.26 -5.51
C ARG A 303 -13.36 18.12 -4.66
N ILE A 304 -12.94 19.26 -5.21
CA ILE A 304 -11.97 20.17 -4.60
C ILE A 304 -12.42 20.69 -3.24
N GLU A 305 -13.70 20.95 -3.03
CA GLU A 305 -14.22 21.44 -1.74
C GLU A 305 -14.07 20.41 -0.64
N LYS A 306 -14.25 19.13 -0.97
CA LYS A 306 -14.01 18.02 -0.04
C LYS A 306 -12.53 17.88 0.29
N LEU A 307 -11.65 18.14 -0.68
CA LEU A 307 -10.21 18.15 -0.43
C LEU A 307 -9.82 19.36 0.43
N ALA A 308 -10.34 20.55 0.12
CA ALA A 308 -10.03 21.77 0.85
C ALA A 308 -10.59 21.78 2.29
N SER A 309 -11.68 21.06 2.57
CA SER A 309 -12.23 20.92 3.93
C SER A 309 -11.49 19.92 4.81
N LYS A 310 -10.59 19.12 4.24
CA LYS A 310 -9.81 18.15 4.98
C LYS A 310 -8.77 18.83 5.87
N ASN A 311 -8.50 18.23 7.03
CA ASN A 311 -7.35 18.57 7.87
C ASN A 311 -6.07 17.97 7.27
N TRP A 312 -5.42 18.73 6.38
CA TRP A 312 -4.16 18.32 5.76
C TRP A 312 -3.02 18.28 6.76
N ASN A 313 -2.12 17.31 6.60
CA ASN A 313 -0.91 17.15 7.41
C ASN A 313 0.22 16.53 6.59
N ASN A 314 1.42 16.35 7.17
CA ASN A 314 2.59 15.84 6.43
C ASN A 314 2.38 14.44 5.85
N GLU A 315 1.64 13.57 6.54
CA GLU A 315 1.35 12.22 6.04
C GLU A 315 0.49 12.27 4.77
N ASP A 316 -0.36 13.29 4.60
CA ASP A 316 -1.11 13.45 3.36
C ASP A 316 -0.21 13.77 2.16
N PHE A 317 0.83 14.57 2.35
CA PHE A 317 1.82 14.88 1.30
C PHE A 317 2.73 13.69 1.03
N VAL A 318 3.32 13.10 2.08
CA VAL A 318 4.21 11.94 1.94
C VAL A 318 3.46 10.77 1.31
N GLY A 319 2.24 10.50 1.78
CA GLY A 319 1.37 9.50 1.21
C GLY A 319 1.09 9.75 -0.27
N TYR A 320 0.70 10.97 -0.68
CA TYR A 320 0.38 11.24 -2.08
C TYR A 320 1.60 11.17 -3.00
N LEU A 321 2.75 11.71 -2.56
CA LEU A 321 3.97 11.77 -3.36
C LEU A 321 4.63 10.40 -3.56
N ARG A 322 4.41 9.44 -2.64
CA ARG A 322 4.93 8.07 -2.75
C ARG A 322 4.35 7.28 -3.94
N TYR A 323 3.08 7.51 -4.30
CA TYR A 323 2.36 6.66 -5.27
C TYR A 323 2.37 7.17 -6.74
N HIS A 324 3.19 8.17 -7.09
CA HIS A 324 3.10 8.81 -8.42
C HIS A 324 4.42 8.93 -9.21
N SER A 325 5.38 8.02 -9.04
CA SER A 325 6.63 8.02 -9.82
C SER A 325 6.58 7.02 -10.99
N GLY A 326 6.99 7.45 -12.20
CA GLY A 326 7.61 6.54 -13.18
C GLY A 326 6.80 6.04 -14.39
N SER A 327 5.81 6.77 -14.93
CA SER A 327 5.00 6.23 -16.03
C SER A 327 5.61 6.34 -17.44
N SER A 328 6.41 7.36 -17.75
CA SER A 328 6.79 7.67 -19.15
C SER A 328 7.64 6.60 -19.83
N PHE A 329 8.46 5.85 -19.08
CA PHE A 329 9.26 4.75 -19.60
C PHE A 329 8.39 3.65 -20.24
N PHE A 330 7.36 3.19 -19.54
CA PHE A 330 6.50 2.10 -20.00
C PHE A 330 5.72 2.46 -21.27
N TYR A 331 5.22 3.71 -21.36
CA TYR A 331 4.63 4.23 -22.60
C TYR A 331 5.59 4.16 -23.78
N LYS A 332 6.84 4.64 -23.61
CA LYS A 332 7.84 4.60 -24.68
C LYS A 332 8.19 3.17 -25.11
N GLU A 333 8.31 2.24 -24.17
CA GLU A 333 8.57 0.83 -24.50
C GLU A 333 7.36 0.17 -25.17
N PHE A 334 6.13 0.56 -24.81
CA PHE A 334 4.93 0.11 -25.48
C PHE A 334 4.81 0.64 -26.91
N ASP A 335 5.16 1.92 -27.14
CA ASP A 335 5.23 2.50 -28.48
C ASP A 335 6.29 1.80 -29.35
N LYS A 336 7.48 1.49 -28.80
CA LYS A 336 8.51 0.69 -29.49
C LYS A 336 8.06 -0.74 -29.78
N ALA A 337 7.13 -1.26 -29.00
CA ALA A 337 6.50 -2.55 -29.21
C ALA A 337 5.31 -2.48 -30.20
N ASP A 338 5.18 -1.39 -30.98
CA ASP A 338 4.05 -1.13 -31.88
C ASP A 338 2.69 -1.17 -31.17
N ARG A 339 2.66 -0.83 -29.87
CA ARG A 339 1.50 -0.97 -28.97
C ARG A 339 0.93 -2.40 -28.94
N ASN A 340 1.79 -3.40 -29.14
CA ASN A 340 1.44 -4.81 -29.03
C ASN A 340 1.78 -5.32 -27.63
N PHE A 341 0.77 -5.76 -26.88
CA PHE A 341 0.97 -6.24 -25.51
C PHE A 341 1.90 -7.46 -25.44
N SER A 342 1.85 -8.41 -26.37
CA SER A 342 2.75 -9.57 -26.35
C SER A 342 4.22 -9.16 -26.44
N LYS A 343 4.56 -8.32 -27.43
CA LYS A 343 5.93 -7.77 -27.58
C LYS A 343 6.35 -6.95 -26.35
N PHE A 344 5.42 -6.19 -25.78
CA PHE A 344 5.66 -5.41 -24.58
C PHE A 344 5.95 -6.29 -23.36
N GLN A 345 5.17 -7.35 -23.13
CA GLN A 345 5.42 -8.28 -22.01
C GLN A 345 6.76 -9.00 -22.18
N GLU A 346 7.13 -9.40 -23.40
CA GLU A 346 8.47 -9.95 -23.68
C GLU A 346 9.58 -8.95 -23.33
N ARG A 347 9.39 -7.68 -23.71
CA ARG A 347 10.32 -6.62 -23.35
C ARG A 347 10.40 -6.44 -21.83
N MET A 348 9.29 -6.43 -21.10
CA MET A 348 9.29 -6.31 -19.64
C MET A 348 9.99 -7.51 -18.98
N LYS A 349 9.78 -8.74 -19.47
CA LYS A 349 10.49 -9.93 -19.00
C LYS A 349 12.00 -9.81 -19.18
N SER A 350 12.47 -9.22 -20.28
CA SER A 350 13.91 -9.01 -20.51
C SER A 350 14.57 -8.04 -19.51
N LEU A 351 13.78 -7.26 -18.75
CA LEU A 351 14.28 -6.31 -17.75
C LEU A 351 14.41 -6.91 -16.35
N ILE A 352 13.99 -8.17 -16.15
CA ILE A 352 14.03 -8.85 -14.84
C ILE A 352 15.48 -8.96 -14.35
N ASP A 353 16.41 -9.31 -15.23
CA ASP A 353 17.82 -9.56 -14.90
C ASP A 353 18.63 -8.29 -14.63
N LEU A 354 18.06 -7.11 -14.88
CA LEU A 354 18.70 -5.85 -14.51
C LEU A 354 18.74 -5.69 -12.98
N SER A 355 19.73 -4.96 -12.50
CA SER A 355 19.76 -4.51 -11.11
C SER A 355 18.69 -3.44 -10.84
N ASN A 356 18.31 -3.28 -9.56
CA ASN A 356 17.36 -2.24 -9.15
C ASN A 356 17.85 -0.83 -9.54
N GLU A 357 19.16 -0.57 -9.49
CA GLU A 357 19.72 0.73 -9.88
C GLU A 357 19.64 0.98 -11.39
N GLU A 358 19.79 -0.06 -12.21
CA GLU A 358 19.60 0.06 -13.66
C GLU A 358 18.14 0.33 -14.01
N ARG A 359 17.20 -0.40 -13.41
CA ARG A 359 15.75 -0.14 -13.59
C ARG A 359 15.34 1.24 -13.10
N LYS A 360 15.87 1.69 -11.96
CA LYS A 360 15.64 3.05 -11.46
C LYS A 360 16.13 4.11 -12.44
N LYS A 361 17.28 3.91 -13.09
CA LYS A 361 17.74 4.80 -14.16
C LYS A 361 16.76 4.85 -15.33
N LEU A 362 16.16 3.73 -15.73
CA LEU A 362 15.14 3.70 -16.80
C LEU A 362 13.92 4.55 -16.47
N LEU A 363 13.47 4.54 -15.20
CA LEU A 363 12.37 5.38 -14.74
C LEU A 363 12.72 6.87 -14.70
N LEU A 364 13.99 7.21 -14.44
CA LEU A 364 14.47 8.58 -14.27
C LEU A 364 14.97 9.23 -15.57
N SER A 365 15.49 8.45 -16.52
CA SER A 365 16.20 8.93 -17.72
C SER A 365 15.31 9.61 -18.77
N ASN A 366 14.07 9.98 -18.41
CA ASN A 366 13.05 10.44 -19.35
C ASN A 366 12.19 11.58 -18.78
N HIS A 367 12.75 12.38 -17.87
CA HIS A 367 12.19 13.66 -17.43
C HIS A 367 12.60 14.86 -18.31
N GLU A 368 13.27 14.61 -19.44
CA GLU A 368 13.54 15.61 -20.49
C GLU A 368 12.39 15.71 -21.50
#